data_AF-A0A353Y9P5-F1
#
_entry.id   AF-A0A353Y9P5-F1
#
_cell.length_a   1.000
_cell.length_b   1.000
_cell.length_c   1.000
_cell.angle_alpha   90.00
_cell.angle_beta   90.00
_cell.angle_gamma   90.00
#
_symmetry.space_group_name_H-M   'P 1'
#
loop_
_entity.id
_entity.type
_entity.pdbx_description
1 polymer ?
#
loop_
_entity_poly.entity_id
_entity_poly.type
_entity_poly.pdbx_seq_one_letter_code
_entity_poly.pdbx_strand_id
1 'polypeptide(L)'
;AWLTVNSTADGSADFLTPAQMERWLAEQKATPTHALMDEEGLLGRAFGARTALHFFILDPRGQLLYAGGIDNIPSHKVEDIPRATNYLRQGLAEALAGKPLSVPASRPYGCAITYR
;
A
#
# COMPACT_ATOMS: atom_id res chain seq x y z
N ALA A 1 -3.34 -12.48 3.39
CA ALA A 1 -2.06 -12.06 3.98
C ALA A 1 -1.53 -10.89 3.18
N TRP A 2 -1.00 -9.85 3.81
CA TRP A 2 -0.28 -8.77 3.15
C TRP A 2 0.83 -8.23 4.06
N LEU A 3 1.79 -7.52 3.47
CA LEU A 3 2.85 -6.83 4.20
C LEU A 3 2.56 -5.33 4.18
N THR A 4 2.75 -4.66 5.30
CA THR A 4 2.82 -3.20 5.36
C THR A 4 4.29 -2.81 5.45
N VAL A 5 4.74 -1.89 4.60
CA VAL A 5 6.13 -1.39 4.61
C VAL A 5 6.10 0.09 4.93
N ASN A 6 6.84 0.49 5.97
CA ASN A 6 7.07 1.90 6.29
C ASN A 6 8.46 2.31 5.81
N SER A 7 8.51 3.10 4.74
CA SER A 7 9.76 3.62 4.17
C SER A 7 10.04 5.08 4.52
N THR A 8 9.35 5.62 5.53
CA THR A 8 9.53 6.99 5.99
C THR A 8 10.86 7.11 6.74
N ALA A 9 11.66 8.12 6.40
CA ALA A 9 12.93 8.39 7.06
C ALA A 9 12.74 8.73 8.54
N ASP A 10 13.68 8.29 9.37
CA ASP A 10 13.75 8.53 10.82
C ASP A 10 13.78 10.01 11.24
N GLY A 11 14.22 10.90 10.35
CA GLY A 11 14.17 12.36 10.54
C GLY A 11 12.83 13.01 10.19
N SER A 12 11.86 12.28 9.64
CA SER A 12 10.55 12.80 9.28
C SER A 12 9.66 12.99 10.51
N ALA A 13 8.80 14.02 10.49
CA ALA A 13 7.77 14.20 11.50
C ALA A 13 6.73 13.07 11.52
N ASP A 14 6.59 12.35 10.40
CA ASP A 14 5.66 11.22 10.24
C ASP A 14 6.32 9.87 10.58
N PHE A 15 7.57 9.86 11.06
CA PHE A 15 8.26 8.63 11.44
C PHE A 15 7.60 7.97 12.66
N LEU A 16 7.42 6.66 12.58
CA LEU A 16 6.99 5.83 13.70
C LEU A 16 8.07 4.78 13.97
N THR A 17 8.50 4.66 15.22
CA THR A 17 9.30 3.51 15.67
C THR A 17 8.52 2.20 15.46
N PRO A 18 9.17 1.02 15.43
CA PRO A 18 8.47 -0.26 15.29
C PRO A 18 7.27 -0.42 16.25
N ALA A 19 7.45 -0.10 17.53
CA ALA A 19 6.40 -0.20 18.54
C ALA A 19 5.27 0.83 18.33
N GLN A 20 5.58 2.03 17.84
CA GLN A 20 4.54 3.01 17.48
C GLN A 20 3.76 2.56 16.24
N MET A 21 4.44 1.98 15.25
CA MET A 21 3.82 1.44 14.05
C MET A 21 2.85 0.30 14.37
N GLU A 22 3.25 -0.64 15.23
CA GLU A 22 2.38 -1.73 15.71
C GLU A 22 1.12 -1.20 16.41
N ARG A 23 1.28 -0.24 17.33
CA ARG A 23 0.14 0.40 18.01
C ARG A 23 -0.78 1.11 17.03
N TRP A 24 -0.22 1.89 16.11
CA TRP A 24 -0.98 2.61 15.11
C TRP A 24 -1.79 1.65 14.22
N LEU A 25 -1.18 0.55 13.75
CA LEU A 25 -1.89 -0.47 12.98
C LEU A 25 -3.05 -1.10 13.76
N ALA A 26 -2.86 -1.37 15.05
CA ALA A 26 -3.92 -1.88 15.92
C ALA A 26 -5.08 -0.87 16.07
N GLU A 27 -4.77 0.42 16.25
CA GLU A 27 -5.77 1.51 16.30
C GLU A 27 -6.56 1.62 14.98
N GLN A 28 -5.88 1.47 13.84
CA GLN A 28 -6.50 1.44 12.51
C GLN A 28 -7.26 0.13 12.25
N LYS A 29 -7.24 -0.83 13.18
CA LYS A 29 -7.81 -2.19 13.02
C LYS A 29 -7.24 -2.92 11.80
N ALA A 30 -6.01 -2.59 11.43
CA ALA A 30 -5.30 -3.23 10.34
C ALA A 30 -4.72 -4.57 10.82
N THR A 31 -4.80 -5.60 9.97
CA THR A 31 -4.31 -6.94 10.27
C THR A 31 -3.30 -7.43 9.22
N PRO A 32 -2.20 -6.68 8.97
CA PRO A 32 -1.13 -7.16 8.11
C PRO A 32 -0.51 -8.43 8.70
N THR A 33 0.07 -9.25 7.84
CA THR A 33 0.84 -10.42 8.26
C THR A 33 2.15 -9.99 8.92
N HIS A 34 2.81 -8.97 8.38
CA HIS A 34 3.93 -8.29 9.04
C HIS A 34 3.92 -6.80 8.69
N ALA A 35 4.44 -5.99 9.61
CA ALA A 35 4.85 -4.62 9.36
C ALA A 35 6.38 -4.57 9.29
N LEU A 36 6.91 -4.03 8.20
CA LEU A 36 8.35 -3.94 7.95
C LEU A 36 8.78 -2.47 8.03
N MET A 37 9.90 -2.23 8.71
CA MET A 37 10.55 -0.92 8.75
C MET A 37 11.66 -0.88 7.70
N ASP A 38 11.50 -0.02 6.70
CA ASP A 38 12.43 0.21 5.59
C ASP A 38 13.02 1.62 5.72
N GLU A 39 13.72 1.88 6.83
CA GLU A 39 14.20 3.22 7.19
C GLU A 39 15.16 3.82 6.15
N GLU A 40 15.93 2.97 5.46
CA GLU A 40 16.80 3.37 4.35
C GLU A 40 16.02 3.64 3.05
N GLY A 41 14.74 3.27 2.99
CA GLY A 41 13.87 3.45 1.84
C GLY A 41 14.23 2.56 0.64
N LEU A 42 15.06 1.54 0.82
CA LEU A 42 15.56 0.70 -0.27
C LEU A 42 14.41 -0.04 -0.97
N LEU A 43 13.52 -0.64 -0.18
CA LEU A 43 12.39 -1.40 -0.73
C LEU A 43 11.36 -0.48 -1.37
N GLY A 44 11.01 0.62 -0.69
CA GLY A 44 10.10 1.63 -1.23
C GLY A 44 10.59 2.20 -2.57
N ARG A 45 11.89 2.53 -2.67
CA ARG A 45 12.51 3.01 -3.90
C ARG A 45 12.54 1.93 -4.99
N ALA A 46 12.86 0.69 -4.64
CA ALA A 46 12.89 -0.42 -5.60
C ALA A 46 11.52 -0.67 -6.27
N PHE A 47 10.44 -0.51 -5.50
CA PHE A 47 9.07 -0.60 -6.02
C PHE A 47 8.56 0.70 -6.65
N GLY A 48 9.36 1.78 -6.63
CA GLY A 48 8.94 3.09 -7.10
C GLY A 48 7.76 3.67 -6.32
N ALA A 49 7.68 3.36 -5.01
CA ALA A 49 6.66 3.92 -4.13
C ALA A 49 6.82 5.44 -4.02
N ARG A 50 5.69 6.16 -3.97
CA ARG A 50 5.66 7.63 -4.05
C ARG A 50 4.79 8.26 -2.98
N THR A 51 3.70 7.58 -2.63
CA THR A 51 2.72 8.07 -1.66
C THR A 51 2.41 6.99 -0.62
N ALA A 52 2.13 7.42 0.60
CA ALA A 52 1.32 6.68 1.56
C ALA A 52 -0.16 7.02 1.23
N LEU A 53 -0.87 6.24 0.41
CA LEU A 53 -0.68 4.80 0.15
C LEU A 53 -0.41 4.49 -1.35
N HIS A 54 0.55 3.61 -1.62
CA HIS A 54 0.86 3.03 -2.93
C HIS A 54 0.93 1.50 -2.75
N PHE A 55 0.05 0.79 -3.44
CA PHE A 55 -0.17 -0.64 -3.26
C PHE A 55 0.37 -1.45 -4.43
N PHE A 56 0.79 -2.68 -4.12
CA PHE A 56 1.35 -3.62 -5.07
C PHE A 56 0.72 -5.00 -4.88
N ILE A 57 0.43 -5.70 -5.98
CA ILE A 57 0.05 -7.12 -5.97
C ILE A 57 1.15 -7.90 -6.68
N LEU A 58 1.67 -8.92 -6.00
CA LEU A 58 2.64 -9.86 -6.56
C LEU A 58 1.99 -11.22 -6.75
N ASP A 59 2.39 -11.94 -7.79
CA ASP A 59 2.04 -13.35 -7.97
C ASP A 59 2.91 -14.24 -7.04
N PRO A 60 2.61 -15.55 -6.91
CA PRO A 60 3.40 -16.48 -6.07
C PRO A 60 4.86 -16.66 -6.49
N ARG A 61 5.25 -16.23 -7.70
CA ARG A 61 6.63 -16.26 -8.21
C ARG A 61 7.34 -14.92 -7.98
N GLY A 62 6.67 -13.93 -7.39
CA GLY A 62 7.19 -12.59 -7.14
C GLY A 62 7.04 -11.64 -8.33
N GLN A 63 6.26 -11.98 -9.36
CA GLN A 63 5.99 -11.08 -10.48
C GLN A 63 4.99 -10.00 -10.08
N LEU A 64 5.29 -8.75 -10.43
CA LEU A 64 4.39 -7.62 -10.22
C LEU A 64 3.17 -7.71 -11.14
N LEU A 65 1.98 -7.80 -10.53
CA LEU A 65 0.68 -7.82 -11.21
C LEU A 65 -0.04 -6.47 -11.14
N TYR A 66 0.14 -5.73 -10.05
CA TYR A 66 -0.50 -4.43 -9.82
C TYR A 66 0.45 -3.42 -9.18
N ALA A 67 0.40 -2.16 -9.60
CA ALA A 67 0.98 -1.02 -8.90
C ALA A 67 0.06 0.20 -8.99
N GLY A 68 -0.43 0.71 -7.85
CA GLY A 68 -1.27 1.92 -7.87
C GLY A 68 -1.99 2.25 -6.56
N GLY A 69 -3.07 3.03 -6.66
CA GLY A 69 -3.92 3.41 -5.53
C GLY A 69 -4.78 2.25 -4.99
N ILE A 70 -5.50 2.48 -3.91
CA ILE A 70 -6.46 1.49 -3.38
C ILE A 70 -7.74 1.41 -4.23
N ASP A 71 -8.16 2.53 -4.81
CA ASP A 71 -9.39 2.65 -5.59
C ASP A 71 -9.33 3.81 -6.61
N ASN A 72 -10.45 4.08 -7.27
CA ASN A 72 -10.59 5.07 -8.35
C ASN A 72 -11.00 6.49 -7.89
N ILE A 73 -11.19 6.73 -6.59
CA ILE A 73 -11.61 8.02 -6.03
C ILE A 73 -10.54 8.54 -5.08
N PRO A 74 -9.75 9.57 -5.48
CA PRO A 74 -8.70 10.14 -4.64
C PRO A 74 -9.28 11.06 -3.56
N SER A 75 -9.86 10.45 -2.52
CA SER A 75 -10.56 11.14 -1.43
C SER A 75 -10.20 10.55 -0.06
N HIS A 76 -10.35 11.37 0.98
CA HIS A 76 -10.25 10.96 2.38
C HIS A 76 -11.64 10.84 3.06
N LYS A 77 -12.71 11.06 2.30
CA LYS A 77 -14.08 11.09 2.80
C LYS A 77 -14.67 9.69 2.88
N VAL A 78 -15.30 9.37 4.02
CA VAL A 78 -15.94 8.07 4.23
C VAL A 78 -17.10 7.86 3.26
N GLU A 79 -17.79 8.94 2.87
CA GLU A 79 -18.96 8.91 1.99
C GLU A 79 -18.60 8.51 0.54
N ASP A 80 -17.32 8.59 0.15
CA ASP A 80 -16.87 8.18 -1.16
C ASP A 80 -16.59 6.67 -1.25
N ILE A 81 -16.38 5.98 -0.12
CA ILE A 81 -16.05 4.55 -0.08
C ILE A 81 -17.09 3.68 -0.81
N PRO A 82 -18.42 3.86 -0.63
CA PRO A 82 -19.42 3.03 -1.33
C PRO A 82 -19.44 3.23 -2.85
N ARG A 83 -18.89 4.35 -3.34
CA ARG A 83 -18.84 4.70 -4.77
C ARG A 83 -17.53 4.26 -5.42
N ALA A 84 -16.51 3.96 -4.61
CA ALA A 84 -15.19 3.64 -5.08
C ALA A 84 -15.10 2.18 -5.56
N THR A 85 -14.43 1.98 -6.70
CA THR A 85 -14.03 0.65 -7.17
C THR A 85 -12.70 0.30 -6.52
N ASN A 86 -12.73 -0.61 -5.54
CA ASN A 86 -11.51 -1.06 -4.87
C ASN A 86 -10.68 -1.95 -5.79
N TYR A 87 -9.58 -1.41 -6.31
CA TYR A 87 -8.70 -2.09 -7.26
C TYR A 87 -7.97 -3.28 -6.65
N LEU A 88 -7.71 -3.26 -5.34
CA LEU A 88 -7.06 -4.39 -4.66
C LEU A 88 -7.97 -5.60 -4.58
N ARG A 89 -9.23 -5.41 -4.19
CA ARG A 89 -10.23 -6.48 -4.13
C ARG A 89 -10.52 -7.05 -5.51
N GLN A 90 -10.69 -6.18 -6.51
CA GLN A 90 -10.88 -6.59 -7.89
C GLN A 90 -9.67 -7.38 -8.40
N GLY A 91 -8.47 -6.81 -8.28
CA GLY A 91 -7.26 -7.42 -8.82
C GLY A 91 -6.88 -8.73 -8.14
N LEU A 92 -7.06 -8.84 -6.82
CA LEU A 92 -6.85 -10.11 -6.11
C LEU A 92 -7.86 -11.18 -6.55
N ALA A 93 -9.14 -10.82 -6.72
CA ALA A 93 -10.15 -11.78 -7.19
C ALA A 93 -9.85 -12.27 -8.62
N GLU A 94 -9.41 -11.38 -9.51
CA GLU A 94 -8.99 -11.71 -10.88
C GLU A 94 -7.74 -12.61 -10.88
N ALA A 95 -6.70 -12.24 -10.13
CA ALA A 95 -5.47 -13.02 -10.02
C ALA A 95 -5.73 -14.44 -9.48
N LEU A 96 -6.53 -14.56 -8.41
CA LEU A 96 -6.90 -15.85 -7.81
C LEU A 96 -7.75 -16.71 -8.75
N ALA A 97 -8.50 -16.09 -9.66
CA ALA A 97 -9.25 -16.78 -10.71
C ALA A 97 -8.39 -17.13 -11.95
N GLY A 98 -7.08 -16.85 -11.91
CA GLY A 98 -6.17 -17.08 -13.04
C GLY A 98 -6.41 -16.14 -14.23
N LYS A 99 -7.04 -14.98 -14.00
CA LYS A 99 -7.33 -13.98 -15.01
C LYS A 99 -6.30 -12.85 -14.98
N PRO A 100 -6.04 -12.19 -16.13
CA PRO A 100 -5.32 -10.92 -16.11
C PRO A 100 -6.10 -9.87 -15.32
N LEU A 101 -5.39 -8.97 -14.66
CA LEU A 101 -6.01 -7.85 -13.95
C LEU A 101 -6.63 -6.87 -14.95
N SER A 102 -7.86 -6.44 -14.69
CA SER A 102 -8.54 -5.41 -15.48
C SER A 102 -7.84 -4.05 -15.37
N VAL A 103 -7.24 -3.77 -14.21
CA VAL A 103 -6.47 -2.55 -13.93
C VAL A 103 -5.12 -2.97 -13.35
N PRO A 104 -4.09 -3.19 -14.18
CA PRO A 104 -2.75 -3.59 -13.71
C PRO A 104 -1.94 -2.40 -13.16
N ALA A 105 -2.36 -1.17 -13.45
CA ALA A 105 -1.74 0.03 -12.89
C ALA A 105 -2.76 1.15 -12.73
N SER A 106 -2.61 1.94 -11.68
CA SER A 106 -3.40 3.16 -11.46
C SER A 106 -2.55 4.24 -10.81
N ARG A 107 -3.04 5.48 -10.81
CA ARG A 107 -2.36 6.57 -10.10
C ARG A 107 -2.53 6.39 -8.58
N PRO A 108 -1.46 6.22 -7.80
CA PRO A 108 -1.57 6.23 -6.35
C PRO A 108 -1.84 7.65 -5.85
N TYR A 109 -2.44 7.75 -4.66
CA TYR A 109 -2.76 9.03 -4.01
C TYR A 109 -2.57 8.92 -2.49
N GLY A 110 -2.37 10.08 -1.87
CA GLY A 110 -2.08 10.20 -0.44
C GLY A 110 -0.87 11.10 -0.18
N CYS A 111 -0.41 11.13 1.06
CA CYS A 111 0.77 11.91 1.46
C CYS A 111 2.01 11.40 0.75
N ALA A 112 2.95 12.28 0.40
CA ALA A 112 4.22 11.86 -0.19
C ALA A 112 5.05 11.07 0.83
N ILE A 113 5.81 10.07 0.36
CA ILE A 113 6.77 9.38 1.22
C ILE A 113 8.00 10.29 1.39
N THR A 114 8.33 10.62 2.63
CA THR A 114 9.58 11.31 2.98
C THR A 114 10.70 10.28 3.09
N TYR A 115 11.37 10.01 1.97
CA TYR A 115 12.59 9.20 1.97
C TYR A 115 13.79 9.97 2.53
N ARG A 116 14.82 9.24 2.98
CA ARG A 116 16.15 9.78 3.27
C ARG A 116 16.85 10.24 2.00
#